data_AF-A0A4V1ZLY1-F1
#
_entry.id   AF-A0A4V1ZLY1-F1
#
_cell.length_a   1.000
_cell.length_b   1.000
_cell.length_c   1.000
_cell.angle_alpha   90.00
_cell.angle_beta   90.00
_cell.angle_gamma   90.00
#
_symmetry.space_group_name_H-M   'P 1'
#
loop_
_entity.id
_entity.type
_entity.pdbx_description
1 polymer ?
#
loop_
_entity_poly.entity_id
_entity_poly.type
_entity_poly.pdbx_seq_one_letter_code
_entity_poly.pdbx_strand_id
1 'polypeptide(L)'
;MKVKVAQWGNSLGVRLPKAAAESAGVTAGSELDLIVEGSGFRLRSVRKTSAQLLDEMLSEIERLDLTSPTVEWGPDIGSEIIDDDYSRGLIVEGPDGTPIRADKTKSKRQAGKKNGPPRRR
;
A
#
# COMPACT_ATOMS: atom_id res chain seq x y z
N MET A 1 -6.82 48.05 -0.54
CA MET A 1 -7.10 48.17 0.91
C MET A 1 -5.76 48.32 1.63
N LYS A 2 -5.63 49.23 2.60
CA LYS A 2 -4.41 49.40 3.39
C LYS A 2 -4.70 48.98 4.83
N VAL A 3 -3.79 48.22 5.43
CA VAL A 3 -3.87 47.78 6.83
C VAL A 3 -2.63 48.24 7.57
N LYS A 4 -2.74 48.44 8.88
CA LYS A 4 -1.63 48.81 9.76
C LYS A 4 -1.22 47.61 10.60
N VAL A 5 0.08 47.48 10.81
CA VAL A 5 0.65 46.55 11.77
C VAL A 5 0.57 47.19 13.16
N ALA A 6 0.20 46.41 14.18
CA ALA A 6 0.11 46.85 15.56
C ALA A 6 0.74 45.80 16.50
N GLN A 7 1.19 46.24 17.68
CA GLN A 7 1.70 45.36 18.72
C GLN A 7 0.53 44.72 19.49
N TRP A 8 0.48 43.38 19.54
CA TRP A 8 -0.44 42.57 20.34
C TRP A 8 0.37 41.71 21.30
N GLY A 9 0.47 42.15 22.57
CA GLY A 9 1.35 41.50 23.55
C GLY A 9 2.82 41.60 23.12
N ASN A 10 3.48 40.44 22.96
CA ASN A 10 4.90 40.36 22.55
C ASN A 10 5.12 40.25 21.04
N SER A 11 4.05 40.29 20.23
CA SER A 11 4.13 40.06 18.78
C SER A 11 3.42 41.13 17.99
N LEU A 12 3.73 41.19 16.69
CA LEU A 12 3.04 42.06 15.75
C LEU A 12 1.83 41.35 15.14
N GLY A 13 0.73 42.09 14.99
CA GLY A 13 -0.50 41.62 14.39
C GLY A 13 -1.02 42.60 13.34
N VAL A 14 -1.80 42.06 12.40
CA VAL A 14 -2.48 42.84 11.37
C VAL A 14 -3.98 42.56 11.49
N ARG A 15 -4.79 43.61 11.50
CA ARG A 15 -6.25 43.46 11.47
C ARG A 15 -6.67 43.07 10.05
N LEU A 16 -7.37 41.95 9.93
CA LEU A 16 -8.00 41.52 8.68
C LEU A 16 -9.39 42.14 8.58
N PRO A 17 -9.67 42.96 7.55
CA PRO A 17 -11.01 43.50 7.35
C PRO A 17 -12.01 42.38 7.02
N LYS A 18 -13.26 42.53 7.46
CA LYS A 18 -14.30 41.50 7.35
C LYS A 18 -14.41 40.91 5.94
N ALA A 19 -14.48 41.76 4.92
CA ALA A 19 -14.56 41.31 3.53
C ALA A 19 -13.37 40.43 3.10
N ALA A 20 -12.14 40.75 3.56
CA ALA A 20 -10.96 39.96 3.23
C ALA A 20 -10.95 38.62 3.97
N ALA A 21 -11.39 38.60 5.24
CA ALA A 21 -11.50 37.38 6.02
C ALA A 21 -12.55 36.42 5.43
N GLU A 22 -13.73 36.93 5.04
CA GLU A 22 -14.80 36.15 4.42
C GLU A 22 -14.39 35.59 3.05
N SER A 23 -13.78 36.41 2.19
CA SER A 23 -13.29 35.95 0.89
C SER A 23 -12.21 34.87 0.99
N ALA A 24 -11.42 34.88 2.06
CA ALA A 24 -10.40 33.88 2.33
C ALA A 24 -10.91 32.68 3.16
N GLY A 25 -12.19 32.68 3.58
CA GLY A 25 -12.75 31.63 4.43
C GLY A 25 -12.12 31.53 5.82
N VAL A 26 -11.57 32.63 6.34
CA VAL A 26 -10.84 32.66 7.62
C VAL A 26 -11.76 33.17 8.72
N THR A 27 -11.84 32.42 9.81
CA THR A 27 -12.60 32.79 11.02
C THR A 27 -11.66 32.99 12.21
N ALA A 28 -12.18 33.53 13.32
CA ALA A 28 -11.41 33.60 14.56
C ALA A 28 -10.97 32.18 14.99
N GLY A 29 -9.69 32.01 15.30
CA GLY A 29 -9.10 30.70 15.64
C GLY A 29 -8.67 29.85 14.44
N SER A 30 -8.89 30.29 13.20
CA SER A 30 -8.34 29.61 12.03
C SER A 30 -6.81 29.67 12.02
N GLU A 31 -6.18 28.53 11.74
CA GLU A 31 -4.74 28.47 11.48
C GLU A 31 -4.45 28.83 10.02
N LEU A 32 -3.34 29.52 9.79
CA LEU A 32 -2.87 29.96 8.47
C LEU A 32 -1.36 29.69 8.35
N ASP A 33 -0.92 29.29 7.16
CA ASP A 33 0.50 29.27 6.83
C ASP A 33 0.96 30.69 6.49
N LEU A 34 2.03 31.15 7.12
CA LEU A 34 2.75 32.36 6.75
C LEU A 34 3.96 31.99 5.89
N ILE A 35 3.94 32.42 4.63
CA ILE A 35 5.02 32.22 3.67
C ILE A 35 5.69 33.56 3.42
N VAL A 36 7.01 33.62 3.55
CA VAL A 36 7.79 34.80 3.20
C VAL A 36 8.27 34.66 1.75
N GLU A 37 7.91 35.58 0.87
CA GLU A 37 8.29 35.59 -0.54
C GLU A 37 8.86 36.96 -0.92
N GLY A 38 10.16 36.99 -1.24
CA GLY A 38 10.86 38.21 -1.64
C GLY A 38 10.78 39.32 -0.59
N SER A 39 10.13 40.42 -0.94
CA SER A 39 9.95 41.60 -0.07
C SER A 39 8.65 41.59 0.74
N GLY A 40 7.88 40.50 0.70
CA GLY A 40 6.58 40.41 1.35
C GLY A 40 6.31 39.06 2.02
N PHE A 41 5.11 38.94 2.57
CA PHE A 41 4.59 37.67 3.08
C PHE A 41 3.20 37.42 2.52
N ARG A 42 2.87 36.14 2.35
CA ARG A 42 1.55 35.64 1.96
C ARG A 42 1.01 34.78 3.10
N LEU A 43 -0.24 35.04 3.49
CA LEU A 43 -1.00 34.15 4.36
C LEU A 43 -1.87 33.25 3.48
N ARG A 44 -1.86 31.94 3.72
CA ARG A 44 -2.77 31.00 3.06
C ARG A 44 -3.44 30.10 4.10
N SER A 45 -4.63 29.61 3.79
CA SER A 45 -5.25 28.54 4.58
C SER A 45 -4.29 27.34 4.66
N VAL A 46 -4.15 26.76 5.85
CA VAL A 46 -3.31 25.58 6.04
C VAL A 46 -3.78 24.50 5.07
N ARG A 47 -2.85 23.91 4.31
CA ARG A 47 -3.21 22.81 3.42
C ARG A 47 -3.85 21.70 4.25
N LYS A 48 -5.02 21.30 3.79
CA LYS A 48 -5.80 20.23 4.39
C LYS A 48 -4.98 18.94 4.47
N THR A 49 -5.23 18.15 5.50
CA THR A 49 -4.50 16.91 5.85
C THR A 49 -4.42 15.90 4.69
N SER A 50 -3.56 14.88 4.80
CA SER A 50 -3.33 13.84 3.78
C SER A 50 -4.60 13.24 3.16
N ALA A 51 -5.69 13.13 3.93
CA ALA A 51 -6.97 12.63 3.42
C ALA A 51 -7.61 13.55 2.36
N GLN A 52 -7.49 14.86 2.51
CA GLN A 52 -8.07 15.82 1.57
C GLN A 52 -7.20 15.99 0.31
N LEU A 53 -5.90 15.72 0.43
CA LEU A 53 -5.01 15.56 -0.71
C LEU A 53 -5.33 14.28 -1.51
N LEU A 54 -5.75 13.19 -0.85
CA LEU A 54 -6.14 11.96 -1.55
C LEU A 54 -7.36 12.18 -2.44
N ASP A 55 -8.42 12.80 -1.92
CA ASP A 55 -9.62 13.10 -2.72
C ASP A 55 -9.29 14.01 -3.91
N GLU A 56 -8.45 15.04 -3.70
CA GLU A 56 -7.97 15.92 -4.78
C GLU A 56 -7.19 15.11 -5.82
N MET A 57 -6.26 14.24 -5.40
CA MET A 57 -5.47 13.38 -6.29
C MET A 57 -6.35 12.41 -7.08
N LEU A 58 -7.34 11.78 -6.45
CA LEU A 58 -8.29 10.89 -7.13
C LEU A 58 -9.11 11.64 -8.18
N SER A 59 -9.59 12.84 -7.84
CA SER A 59 -10.33 13.69 -8.78
C SER A 59 -9.48 14.12 -9.99
N GLU A 60 -8.18 14.37 -9.77
CA GLU A 60 -7.26 14.72 -10.84
C GLU A 60 -6.90 13.52 -11.71
N ILE A 61 -6.79 12.31 -11.14
CA ILE A 61 -6.62 11.07 -11.92
C ILE A 61 -7.83 10.84 -12.84
N GLU A 62 -9.05 11.03 -12.34
CA GLU A 62 -10.28 10.92 -13.14
C GLU A 62 -10.35 12.02 -14.22
N ARG A 63 -10.06 13.27 -13.85
CA ARG A 63 -10.10 14.43 -14.76
C ARG A 63 -9.10 14.32 -15.91
N LEU A 64 -7.90 13.81 -15.64
CA LEU A 64 -6.82 13.69 -16.60
C LEU A 64 -6.77 12.33 -17.30
N ASP A 65 -7.69 11.42 -16.96
CA ASP A 65 -7.71 10.03 -17.42
C ASP A 65 -6.34 9.35 -17.32
N LEU A 66 -5.71 9.47 -16.14
CA LEU A 66 -4.35 8.95 -15.89
C LEU A 66 -4.35 7.45 -15.54
N THR A 67 -5.43 6.73 -15.85
CA THR A 67 -5.55 5.31 -15.55
C THR A 67 -4.49 4.54 -16.34
N SER A 68 -3.39 4.20 -15.68
CA SER A 68 -2.33 3.41 -16.28
C SER A 68 -2.77 1.94 -16.34
N PRO A 69 -2.50 1.22 -17.44
CA PRO A 69 -2.82 -0.19 -17.53
C PRO A 69 -2.02 -0.97 -16.48
N THR A 70 -2.60 -2.05 -15.97
CA THR A 70 -1.85 -3.03 -15.19
C THR A 70 -0.73 -3.59 -16.07
N VAL A 71 0.49 -3.60 -15.53
CA VAL A 71 1.65 -4.15 -16.22
C VAL A 71 1.88 -5.57 -15.73
N GLU A 72 2.04 -6.51 -16.65
CA GLU A 72 2.53 -7.86 -16.36
C GLU A 72 4.03 -7.77 -16.07
N TRP A 73 4.40 -7.82 -14.79
CA TRP A 73 5.80 -7.65 -14.35
C TRP A 73 6.69 -8.88 -14.59
N GLY A 74 6.13 -9.94 -15.18
CA GLY A 74 6.81 -11.20 -15.47
C GLY A 74 6.58 -12.26 -14.38
N PRO A 75 7.14 -13.46 -14.59
CA PRO A 75 7.07 -14.54 -13.60
C PRO A 75 7.93 -14.25 -12.37
N ASP A 76 7.67 -14.97 -11.27
CA ASP A 76 8.48 -14.92 -10.05
C ASP A 76 9.97 -15.16 -10.38
N ILE A 77 10.85 -14.36 -9.79
CA ILE A 77 12.29 -14.38 -10.03
C ILE A 77 13.05 -14.13 -8.72
N GLY A 78 13.59 -15.19 -8.13
CA GLY A 78 14.42 -15.05 -6.94
C GLY A 78 14.27 -16.21 -5.96
N SER A 79 14.67 -15.95 -4.71
CA SER A 79 14.69 -16.95 -3.64
C SER A 79 13.31 -17.27 -3.08
N GLU A 80 12.26 -16.56 -3.49
CA GLU A 80 10.86 -16.89 -3.22
C GLU A 80 10.39 -18.15 -3.94
N ILE A 81 11.10 -18.55 -5.01
CA ILE A 81 10.85 -19.81 -5.71
C ILE A 81 11.33 -20.96 -4.82
N ILE A 82 10.39 -21.61 -4.14
CA ILE A 82 10.66 -22.81 -3.35
C ILE A 82 10.84 -23.98 -4.31
N ASP A 83 12.09 -24.43 -4.50
CA ASP A 83 12.42 -25.62 -5.31
C ASP A 83 12.69 -26.83 -4.40
N ASP A 84 11.63 -27.34 -3.77
CA ASP A 84 11.68 -28.50 -2.89
C ASP A 84 10.86 -29.69 -3.44
N ASP A 85 10.88 -30.81 -2.70
CA ASP A 85 10.19 -32.02 -3.11
C ASP A 85 8.65 -31.87 -3.15
N TYR A 86 8.07 -30.89 -2.44
CA TYR A 86 6.65 -30.57 -2.54
C TYR A 86 6.36 -29.81 -3.83
N SER A 87 7.11 -28.74 -4.12
CA SER A 87 6.98 -27.94 -5.34
C SER A 87 7.20 -28.76 -6.61
N ARG A 88 8.06 -29.78 -6.56
CA ARG A 88 8.31 -30.71 -7.68
C ARG A 88 7.27 -31.83 -7.80
N GLY A 89 6.27 -31.88 -6.93
CA GLY A 89 5.24 -32.94 -6.92
C GLY A 89 5.79 -34.32 -6.57
N LEU A 90 6.95 -34.40 -5.92
CA LEU A 90 7.57 -35.66 -5.49
C LEU A 90 7.00 -36.16 -4.16
N ILE A 91 6.37 -35.26 -3.39
CA ILE A 91 5.61 -35.59 -2.20
C ILE A 91 4.12 -35.57 -2.53
N VAL A 92 3.44 -36.69 -2.25
CA VAL A 92 2.01 -36.89 -2.48
C VAL A 92 1.32 -37.25 -1.18
N GLU A 93 0.01 -37.01 -1.09
CA GLU A 93 -0.78 -37.42 0.06
C GLU A 93 -0.86 -38.95 0.15
N GLY A 94 -0.47 -39.47 1.31
CA GLY A 94 -0.61 -40.88 1.64
C GLY A 94 -2.06 -41.24 2.04
N PRO A 95 -2.35 -42.54 2.22
CA PRO A 95 -3.70 -43.03 2.56
C PRO A 95 -4.30 -42.40 3.83
N ASP A 96 -3.44 -42.04 4.79
CA ASP A 96 -3.81 -41.43 6.07
C ASP A 96 -3.56 -39.90 6.08
N GLY A 97 -3.43 -39.27 4.91
CA GLY A 97 -3.12 -37.84 4.75
C GLY A 97 -1.66 -37.47 5.06
N THR A 98 -0.82 -38.42 5.46
CA THR A 98 0.61 -38.16 5.70
C THR A 98 1.36 -37.96 4.39
N PRO A 99 2.17 -36.90 4.22
CA PRO A 99 2.97 -36.69 3.03
C PRO A 99 3.99 -37.82 2.83
N ILE A 100 3.93 -38.49 1.68
CA ILE A 100 4.84 -39.57 1.31
C ILE A 100 5.54 -39.27 -0.02
N ARG A 101 6.82 -39.65 -0.12
CA ARG A 101 7.57 -39.52 -1.38
C ARG A 101 7.08 -40.57 -2.39
N ALA A 102 6.68 -40.15 -3.58
CA ALA A 102 6.00 -40.99 -4.58
C ALA A 102 6.83 -42.23 -5.00
N ASP A 103 8.16 -42.11 -5.06
CA ASP A 103 9.11 -43.15 -5.42
C ASP A 103 9.18 -44.31 -4.39
N LYS A 104 8.83 -44.07 -3.11
CA LYS A 104 8.72 -45.14 -2.10
C LYS A 104 7.47 -46.03 -2.29
N THR A 105 6.44 -45.55 -2.99
CA THR A 105 5.19 -46.32 -3.20
C THR A 105 5.36 -47.46 -4.20
N LYS A 106 6.21 -47.30 -5.23
CA LYS A 106 6.49 -48.34 -6.24
C LYS A 106 7.24 -49.54 -5.65
N SER A 107 8.18 -49.30 -4.73
CA SER A 107 8.96 -50.36 -4.06
C SER A 107 8.11 -51.27 -3.18
N LYS A 108 7.18 -50.70 -2.38
CA LYS A 108 6.29 -51.47 -1.50
C LYS A 108 5.32 -52.38 -2.27
N ARG A 109 4.84 -51.94 -3.45
CA ARG A 109 3.97 -52.76 -4.32
C ARG A 109 4.67 -53.97 -4.95
N GLN A 110 5.98 -53.93 -5.17
CA GLN A 110 6.74 -55.07 -5.72
C GLN A 110 7.15 -56.09 -4.64
N ALA A 111 7.37 -55.68 -3.39
CA ALA A 111 7.78 -56.57 -2.31
C ALA A 111 6.66 -57.52 -1.81
N GLY A 112 5.38 -57.16 -1.97
CA GLY A 112 4.25 -57.94 -1.48
C GLY A 112 3.81 -59.14 -2.35
N LYS A 113 4.45 -59.40 -3.49
CA LYS A 113 4.01 -60.41 -4.48
C LYS A 113 4.78 -61.73 -4.50
N LYS A 114 5.79 -61.91 -3.63
CA LYS A 114 6.54 -63.17 -3.50
C LYS A 114 6.33 -63.71 -2.10
N ASN A 115 5.37 -64.64 -1.92
CA ASN A 115 5.36 -65.72 -0.91
C ASN A 115 4.01 -66.46 -0.97
N GLY A 116 3.86 -67.39 -1.92
CA GLY A 116 2.82 -68.43 -1.90
C GLY A 116 3.45 -69.76 -1.44
N PRO A 117 2.73 -70.61 -0.69
CA PRO A 117 3.32 -71.79 -0.05
C PRO A 117 3.74 -72.85 -1.08
N PRO A 118 4.76 -73.68 -0.79
CA PRO A 118 5.22 -74.69 -1.73
C PRO A 118 4.16 -75.79 -1.86
N ARG A 119 3.77 -76.11 -3.09
CA ARG A 119 2.89 -77.24 -3.40
C ARG A 119 3.61 -78.55 -3.06
N ARG A 120 3.12 -79.29 -2.06
CA ARG A 120 3.49 -80.69 -1.83
C ARG A 120 2.85 -81.56 -2.92
N ARG A 121 3.65 -82.41 -3.56
CA ARG A 121 3.21 -83.58 -4.34
C ARG A 121 3.39 -84.82 -3.48
#